data_AF-A6G707-F1
#
_entry.id   AF-A6G707-F1
#
_cell.length_a   1.000
_cell.length_b   1.000
_cell.length_c   1.000
_cell.angle_alpha   90.00
_cell.angle_beta   90.00
_cell.angle_gamma   90.00
#
_symmetry.space_group_name_H-M   'P 1'
#
loop_
_entity.id
_entity.type
_entity.pdbx_description
1 polymer ?
#
loop_
_entity_poly.entity_id
_entity_poly.type
_entity_poly.pdbx_seq_one_letter_code
_entity_poly.pdbx_strand_id
1 'polypeptide(L)'
;MTDTPRRFELPPTDDKPGRFWEIRVVERRCELRFGALVEAKGSGLASEREVETRVEHFKSPASAQVKAKTKVRRKLEAGYVERELRPSADSQTRAALERAVWDALDDTTARAVYADYIQGERPTLAERVALSLALERDDTPADQREALRARLYALDAQREDWLGADLGELSRRRGFAEVASLEYRHGMLDALRLRSPQVYRPQCSLDAVLTAALASPASRFLRTLTLGLAAGGRGNELELAAQRVVESGLRPALRSLEIDCLSHGSPDFELPLLERCLAFAPRLEHLDLRGTFRLSRSSAHPRLRDLNLNFGGDGASWIPRMGGLNMPALTTLRVRWAPRGRYHSRASELHSWFQSASLPALVELHLELGDAGSEALRELSHAPLFAQLRRVSASRTANRAATLILDEPERFAHLERLHLRGGRVHGMIRRDLRALPFVVFQ
;
A
#
# COMPACT_ATOMS: atom_id res chain seq x y z
N MET A 1 8.39 -0.78 21.52
CA MET A 1 8.15 -1.81 22.55
C MET A 1 6.65 -1.95 22.72
N THR A 2 6.17 -3.19 22.74
CA THR A 2 4.83 -3.63 22.30
C THR A 2 3.66 -2.84 22.88
N ASP A 3 2.95 -2.15 22.00
CA ASP A 3 1.59 -1.62 22.19
C ASP A 3 0.52 -2.73 22.20
N THR A 4 0.98 -4.00 22.19
CA THR A 4 0.14 -5.17 22.23
C THR A 4 -0.47 -5.32 23.62
N PRO A 5 -1.81 -5.37 23.74
CA PRO A 5 -2.46 -5.65 25.01
C PRO A 5 -1.95 -6.97 25.60
N ARG A 6 -1.95 -7.08 26.92
CA ARG A 6 -1.65 -8.33 27.64
C ARG A 6 -2.88 -8.75 28.41
N ARG A 7 -3.27 -10.02 28.30
CA ARG A 7 -4.46 -10.57 28.94
C ARG A 7 -4.09 -11.56 30.03
N PHE A 8 -4.79 -11.43 31.14
CA PHE A 8 -4.62 -12.25 32.33
C PHE A 8 -5.99 -12.78 32.73
N GLU A 9 -6.06 -14.06 33.04
CA GLU A 9 -7.30 -14.72 33.41
C GLU A 9 -7.14 -15.37 34.79
N LEU A 10 -8.17 -15.20 35.62
CA LEU A 10 -8.32 -15.89 36.88
C LEU A 10 -9.41 -16.96 36.66
N PRO A 11 -9.10 -18.26 36.82
CA PRO A 11 -10.08 -19.32 36.61
C PRO A 11 -11.27 -19.19 37.58
N PRO A 12 -12.45 -19.73 37.21
CA PRO A 12 -13.60 -19.78 38.11
C PRO A 12 -13.29 -20.60 39.36
N THR A 13 -13.98 -20.27 40.45
CA THR A 13 -14.05 -21.06 41.68
C THR A 13 -15.51 -21.43 41.94
N ASP A 14 -15.79 -22.40 42.81
CA ASP A 14 -17.16 -22.87 43.09
C ASP A 14 -18.16 -21.73 43.37
N ASP A 15 -17.70 -20.67 44.04
CA ASP A 15 -18.56 -19.52 44.40
C ASP A 15 -18.46 -18.31 43.47
N LYS A 16 -17.54 -18.29 42.50
CA LYS A 16 -17.26 -17.08 41.69
C LYS A 16 -16.95 -17.40 40.23
N PRO A 17 -17.55 -16.68 39.27
CA PRO A 17 -17.20 -16.85 37.87
C PRO A 17 -15.72 -16.51 37.64
N GLY A 18 -15.16 -17.04 36.55
CA GLY A 18 -13.82 -16.67 36.10
C GLY A 18 -13.77 -15.17 35.83
N ARG A 19 -12.59 -14.58 35.87
CA ARG A 19 -12.40 -13.14 35.59
C ARG A 19 -11.27 -12.95 34.61
N PHE A 20 -11.38 -11.95 33.76
CA PHE A 20 -10.27 -11.52 32.92
C PHE A 20 -9.85 -10.09 33.27
N TRP A 21 -8.60 -9.79 33.00
CA TRP A 21 -8.00 -8.48 33.15
C TRP A 21 -6.98 -8.28 32.03
N GLU A 22 -7.16 -7.22 31.26
CA GLU A 22 -6.31 -6.81 30.17
C GLU A 22 -5.68 -5.46 30.49
N ILE A 23 -4.46 -5.28 30.00
CA ILE A 23 -3.73 -4.03 30.12
C ILE A 23 -3.03 -3.70 28.80
N ARG A 24 -3.23 -2.47 28.33
CA ARG A 24 -2.55 -1.89 27.17
C ARG A 24 -1.93 -0.56 27.55
N VAL A 25 -0.72 -0.28 27.08
CA VAL A 25 -0.05 1.01 27.29
C VAL A 25 0.09 1.72 25.97
N VAL A 26 -0.72 2.76 25.76
CA VAL A 26 -0.69 3.61 24.57
C VAL A 26 -0.10 4.95 24.95
N GLU A 27 1.15 5.20 24.54
CA GLU A 27 1.90 6.40 24.89
C GLU A 27 1.88 6.71 26.41
N ARG A 28 1.17 7.76 26.82
CA ARG A 28 1.00 8.26 28.19
C ARG A 28 -0.24 7.70 28.88
N ARG A 29 -0.91 6.71 28.30
CA ARG A 29 -2.16 6.14 28.82
C ARG A 29 -1.98 4.66 29.12
N CYS A 30 -2.64 4.21 30.17
CA CYS A 30 -2.77 2.80 30.51
C CYS A 30 -4.26 2.46 30.46
N GLU A 31 -4.64 1.66 29.48
CA GLU A 31 -6.00 1.20 29.26
C GLU A 31 -6.14 -0.18 29.92
N LEU A 32 -7.14 -0.30 30.79
CA LEU A 32 -7.47 -1.51 31.52
C LEU A 32 -8.84 -1.96 31.09
N ARG A 33 -8.99 -3.24 30.78
CA ARG A 33 -10.29 -3.85 30.50
C ARG A 33 -10.44 -5.08 31.37
N PHE A 34 -11.55 -5.25 32.04
CA PHE A 34 -11.76 -6.40 32.92
C PHE A 34 -13.24 -6.74 33.05
N GLY A 35 -13.53 -7.98 33.41
CA GLY A 35 -14.90 -8.46 33.54
C GLY A 35 -14.95 -9.93 33.94
N ALA A 36 -16.15 -10.49 33.94
CA ALA A 36 -16.38 -11.90 34.20
C ALA A 36 -16.21 -12.74 32.91
N LEU A 37 -15.73 -13.96 33.08
CA LEU A 37 -15.71 -15.02 32.07
C LEU A 37 -16.83 -16.00 32.41
N VAL A 38 -17.73 -16.20 31.45
CA VAL A 38 -18.85 -17.13 31.57
C VAL A 38 -18.74 -18.15 30.45
N GLU A 39 -18.58 -19.43 30.80
CA GLU A 39 -18.60 -20.50 29.81
C GLU A 39 -20.00 -20.61 29.19
N ALA A 40 -20.08 -20.51 27.87
CA ALA A 40 -21.31 -20.84 27.17
C ALA A 40 -21.47 -22.37 27.19
N LYS A 41 -22.54 -22.84 27.86
CA LYS A 41 -22.86 -24.26 28.03
C LYS A 41 -22.64 -25.04 26.72
N GLY A 42 -21.71 -25.99 26.74
CA GLY A 42 -21.45 -26.92 25.63
C GLY A 42 -20.45 -26.46 24.56
N SER A 43 -19.94 -25.23 24.61
CA SER A 43 -19.02 -24.72 23.56
C SER A 43 -17.53 -24.78 23.91
N GLY A 44 -17.18 -24.94 25.19
CA GLY A 44 -15.79 -24.78 25.67
C GLY A 44 -15.21 -23.36 25.46
N LEU A 45 -16.05 -22.40 25.02
CA LEU A 45 -15.67 -21.01 24.76
C LEU A 45 -16.24 -20.14 25.88
N ALA A 46 -15.34 -19.48 26.61
CA ALA A 46 -15.69 -18.47 27.59
C ALA A 46 -16.09 -17.17 26.87
N SER A 47 -17.27 -16.65 27.20
CA SER A 47 -17.76 -15.34 26.78
C SER A 47 -17.49 -14.32 27.88
N GLU A 48 -17.16 -13.10 27.48
CA GLU A 48 -16.97 -11.99 28.43
C GLU A 48 -18.30 -11.38 28.82
N ARG A 49 -18.50 -11.12 30.11
CA ARG A 49 -19.65 -10.38 30.66
C ARG A 49 -19.17 -9.29 31.60
N GLU A 50 -20.01 -8.27 31.80
CA GLU A 50 -19.74 -7.18 32.75
C GLU A 50 -18.39 -6.52 32.47
N VAL A 51 -18.13 -6.25 31.18
CA VAL A 51 -16.87 -5.67 30.72
C VAL A 51 -16.82 -4.21 31.13
N GLU A 52 -15.88 -3.88 31.99
CA GLU A 52 -15.53 -2.51 32.36
C GLU A 52 -14.20 -2.11 31.71
N THR A 53 -14.15 -0.87 31.23
CA THR A 53 -12.94 -0.26 30.69
C THR A 53 -12.56 0.94 31.52
N ARG A 54 -11.29 1.03 31.91
CA ARG A 54 -10.73 2.15 32.68
C ARG A 54 -9.46 2.65 32.02
N VAL A 55 -9.40 3.95 31.75
CA VAL A 55 -8.21 4.62 31.19
C VAL A 55 -7.53 5.45 32.29
N GLU A 56 -6.23 5.24 32.49
CA GLU A 56 -5.41 6.02 33.40
C GLU A 56 -4.38 6.84 32.60
N HIS A 57 -4.28 8.14 32.88
CA HIS A 57 -3.34 9.06 32.21
C HIS A 57 -2.10 9.32 33.07
N PHE A 58 -0.94 9.43 32.42
CA PHE A 58 0.36 9.62 33.06
C PHE A 58 1.13 10.80 32.47
N LYS A 59 2.11 11.31 33.23
CA LYS A 59 2.94 12.45 32.81
C LYS A 59 3.86 12.08 31.63
N SER A 60 4.29 10.82 31.54
CA SER A 60 5.22 10.35 30.53
C SER A 60 4.94 8.89 30.12
N PRO A 61 5.39 8.45 28.94
CA PRO A 61 5.26 7.04 28.54
C PRO A 61 6.01 6.07 29.47
N ALA A 62 7.18 6.47 29.95
CA ALA A 62 7.96 5.68 30.90
C ALA A 62 7.19 5.45 32.22
N SER A 63 6.49 6.46 32.73
CA SER A 63 5.68 6.32 33.95
C SER A 63 4.47 5.42 33.75
N ALA A 64 3.80 5.50 32.59
CA ALA A 64 2.72 4.57 32.23
C ALA A 64 3.22 3.12 32.19
N GLN A 65 4.39 2.87 31.59
CA GLN A 65 5.00 1.53 31.54
C GLN A 65 5.38 0.98 32.93
N VAL A 66 6.00 1.78 33.79
CA VAL A 66 6.34 1.37 35.17
C VAL A 66 5.07 1.02 35.95
N LYS A 67 4.01 1.82 35.80
CA LYS A 67 2.72 1.55 36.45
C LYS A 67 2.09 0.27 35.91
N ALA A 68 2.14 0.06 34.59
CA ALA A 68 1.62 -1.14 33.96
C ALA A 68 2.35 -2.41 34.44
N LYS A 69 3.69 -2.39 34.48
CA LYS A 69 4.49 -3.49 35.05
C LYS A 69 4.11 -3.79 36.50
N THR A 70 3.90 -2.74 37.30
CA THR A 70 3.46 -2.90 38.70
C THR A 70 2.07 -3.54 38.80
N LYS A 71 1.11 -3.13 37.96
CA LYS A 71 -0.24 -3.73 37.94
C LYS A 71 -0.20 -5.18 37.47
N VAL A 72 0.57 -5.49 36.44
CA VAL A 72 0.79 -6.86 35.97
C VAL A 72 1.34 -7.73 37.10
N ARG A 73 2.40 -7.28 37.79
CA ARG A 73 2.98 -8.04 38.91
C ARG A 73 1.94 -8.32 40.00
N ARG A 74 1.15 -7.32 40.40
CA ARG A 74 0.06 -7.49 41.38
C ARG A 74 -1.02 -8.47 40.93
N LYS A 75 -1.32 -8.54 39.63
CA LYS A 75 -2.31 -9.48 39.08
C LYS A 75 -1.79 -10.91 39.08
N LEU A 76 -0.51 -11.09 38.74
CA LEU A 76 0.18 -12.39 38.85
C LEU A 76 0.24 -12.86 40.32
N GLU A 77 0.58 -11.98 41.25
CA GLU A 77 0.55 -12.26 42.71
C GLU A 77 -0.87 -12.63 43.20
N ALA A 78 -1.91 -12.07 42.57
CA ALA A 78 -3.32 -12.39 42.86
C ALA A 78 -3.83 -13.66 42.18
N GLY A 79 -2.95 -14.46 41.57
CA GLY A 79 -3.28 -15.75 40.96
C GLY A 79 -3.79 -15.68 39.52
N TYR A 80 -3.77 -14.51 38.88
CA TYR A 80 -4.08 -14.46 37.44
C TYR A 80 -2.95 -15.10 36.63
N VAL A 81 -3.32 -15.80 35.56
CA VAL A 81 -2.39 -16.41 34.62
C VAL A 81 -2.42 -15.65 33.30
N GLU A 82 -1.25 -15.32 32.76
CA GLU A 82 -1.16 -14.68 31.44
C GLU A 82 -1.63 -15.65 30.36
N ARG A 83 -2.53 -15.18 29.48
CA ARG A 83 -3.06 -15.93 28.36
C ARG A 83 -2.84 -15.12 27.09
N GLU A 84 -2.66 -15.82 25.96
CA GLU A 84 -2.72 -15.15 24.67
C GLU A 84 -4.09 -14.45 24.52
N LEU A 85 -4.08 -13.21 24.03
CA LEU A 85 -5.33 -12.51 23.75
C LEU A 85 -6.12 -13.31 22.72
N ARG A 86 -7.21 -13.91 23.17
CA ARG A 86 -8.26 -14.34 22.25
C ARG A 86 -8.97 -13.09 21.78
N PRO A 87 -9.07 -12.84 20.46
CA PRO A 87 -9.89 -11.74 19.97
C PRO A 87 -11.32 -11.98 20.45
N SER A 88 -11.96 -10.94 20.98
CA SER A 88 -13.37 -10.99 21.39
C SER A 88 -14.24 -11.45 20.20
N ALA A 89 -15.40 -12.04 20.47
CA ALA A 89 -16.34 -12.43 19.40
C ALA A 89 -16.67 -11.25 18.46
N ASP A 90 -16.77 -10.05 19.03
CA ASP A 90 -16.92 -8.79 18.30
C ASP A 90 -15.72 -8.47 17.40
N SER A 91 -14.48 -8.58 17.91
CA SER A 91 -13.25 -8.40 17.12
C SER A 91 -13.11 -9.43 16.01
N GLN A 92 -13.52 -10.67 16.24
CA GLN A 92 -13.54 -11.72 15.22
C GLN A 92 -14.57 -11.43 14.13
N THR A 93 -15.77 -11.00 14.53
CA THR A 93 -16.84 -10.59 13.61
C THR A 93 -16.37 -9.43 12.75
N ARG A 94 -15.83 -8.38 13.34
CA ARG A 94 -15.21 -7.25 12.62
C ARG A 94 -14.15 -7.72 11.63
N ALA A 95 -13.21 -8.55 12.06
CA ALA A 95 -12.14 -9.03 11.21
C ALA A 95 -12.67 -9.87 10.02
N ALA A 96 -13.74 -10.64 10.23
CA ALA A 96 -14.42 -11.38 9.17
C ALA A 96 -15.12 -10.45 8.17
N LEU A 97 -15.85 -9.43 8.65
CA LEU A 97 -16.50 -8.42 7.82
C LEU A 97 -15.49 -7.59 7.02
N GLU A 98 -14.43 -7.12 7.65
CA GLU A 98 -13.36 -6.39 6.97
C GLU A 98 -12.66 -7.26 5.92
N ARG A 99 -12.44 -8.55 6.22
CA ARG A 99 -11.87 -9.50 5.24
C ARG A 99 -12.78 -9.68 4.03
N ALA A 100 -14.10 -9.81 4.24
CA ALA A 100 -15.06 -9.90 3.13
C ALA A 100 -14.95 -8.68 2.21
N VAL A 101 -14.87 -7.47 2.78
CA VAL A 101 -14.65 -6.24 2.00
C VAL A 101 -13.26 -6.24 1.31
N TRP A 102 -12.21 -6.74 1.95
CA TRP A 102 -10.88 -6.82 1.32
C TRP A 102 -10.81 -7.82 0.17
N ASP A 103 -11.59 -8.90 0.22
CA ASP A 103 -11.62 -9.93 -0.82
C ASP A 103 -12.33 -9.42 -2.09
N ALA A 104 -13.35 -8.58 -1.93
CA ALA A 104 -14.05 -7.92 -3.02
C ALA A 104 -14.31 -6.43 -2.68
N LEU A 105 -13.34 -5.57 -3.00
CA LEU A 105 -13.41 -4.13 -2.65
C LEU A 105 -14.59 -3.40 -3.31
N ASP A 106 -15.12 -3.92 -4.41
CA ASP A 106 -16.27 -3.35 -5.12
C ASP A 106 -17.61 -4.02 -4.72
N ASP A 107 -17.60 -4.99 -3.80
CA ASP A 107 -18.82 -5.64 -3.30
C ASP A 107 -19.58 -4.71 -2.35
N THR A 108 -20.67 -4.14 -2.86
CA THR A 108 -21.56 -3.24 -2.12
C THR A 108 -22.32 -3.96 -1.00
N THR A 109 -22.55 -5.27 -1.11
CA THR A 109 -23.25 -6.06 -0.09
C THR A 109 -22.35 -6.25 1.13
N ALA A 110 -21.10 -6.67 0.93
CA ALA A 110 -20.12 -6.79 2.02
C ALA A 110 -19.92 -5.45 2.75
N ARG A 111 -19.94 -4.33 1.99
CA ARG A 111 -19.84 -2.98 2.56
C ARG A 111 -21.07 -2.56 3.34
N ALA A 112 -22.28 -2.89 2.87
CA ALA A 112 -23.52 -2.62 3.60
C ALA A 112 -23.53 -3.33 4.95
N VAL A 113 -23.19 -4.63 4.98
CA VAL A 113 -23.10 -5.40 6.24
C VAL A 113 -22.04 -4.83 7.18
N TYR A 114 -20.89 -4.41 6.64
CA TYR A 114 -19.88 -3.72 7.45
C TYR A 114 -20.39 -2.38 8.00
N ALA A 115 -21.11 -1.60 7.20
CA ALA A 115 -21.71 -0.32 7.62
C ALA A 115 -22.70 -0.52 8.77
N ASP A 116 -23.60 -1.50 8.65
CA ASP A 116 -24.56 -1.87 9.70
C ASP A 116 -23.84 -2.25 11.00
N TYR A 117 -22.76 -3.03 10.89
CA TYR A 117 -21.92 -3.40 12.04
C TYR A 117 -21.29 -2.17 12.70
N ILE A 118 -20.70 -1.26 11.92
CA ILE A 118 -20.06 -0.05 12.49
C ILE A 118 -21.04 1.04 12.91
N GLN A 119 -22.35 0.90 12.68
CA GLN A 119 -23.37 1.88 13.09
C GLN A 119 -23.35 2.14 14.60
N GLY A 120 -23.09 1.10 15.41
CA GLY A 120 -22.99 1.23 16.87
C GLY A 120 -21.69 1.87 17.35
N GLU A 121 -20.58 1.71 16.61
CA GLU A 121 -19.27 2.26 16.98
C GLU A 121 -19.04 3.67 16.41
N ARG A 122 -19.49 3.90 15.18
CA ARG A 122 -19.18 5.06 14.33
C ARG A 122 -20.39 5.43 13.47
N PRO A 123 -21.46 5.94 14.08
CA PRO A 123 -22.74 6.17 13.40
C PRO A 123 -22.64 7.12 12.19
N THR A 124 -21.80 8.16 12.27
CA THR A 124 -21.61 9.11 11.17
C THR A 124 -20.90 8.50 9.97
N LEU A 125 -19.90 7.63 10.19
CA LEU A 125 -19.22 6.91 9.12
C LEU A 125 -20.13 5.84 8.51
N ALA A 126 -20.83 5.08 9.36
CA ALA A 126 -21.82 4.09 8.94
C ALA A 126 -22.91 4.70 8.06
N GLU A 127 -23.50 5.81 8.51
CA GLU A 127 -24.50 6.57 7.74
C GLU A 127 -23.93 7.02 6.40
N ARG A 128 -22.71 7.57 6.38
CA ARG A 128 -22.05 8.00 5.14
C ARG A 128 -21.89 6.85 4.13
N VAL A 129 -21.47 5.68 4.60
CA VAL A 129 -21.35 4.47 3.75
C VAL A 129 -22.71 4.07 3.22
N ALA A 130 -23.73 3.95 4.09
CA ALA A 130 -25.08 3.58 3.69
C ALA A 130 -25.69 4.55 2.64
N LEU A 131 -25.55 5.86 2.85
CA LEU A 131 -26.03 6.89 1.90
C LEU A 131 -25.31 6.81 0.55
N SER A 132 -23.99 6.57 0.57
CA SER A 132 -23.19 6.44 -0.66
C SER A 132 -23.59 5.19 -1.45
N LEU A 133 -23.81 4.06 -0.78
CA LEU A 133 -24.31 2.83 -1.41
C LEU A 133 -25.72 3.02 -1.96
N ALA A 134 -26.62 3.71 -1.25
CA ALA A 134 -27.96 4.01 -1.75
C ALA A 134 -27.95 4.90 -3.01
N LEU A 135 -27.01 5.84 -3.12
CA LEU A 135 -26.86 6.69 -4.30
C LEU A 135 -26.38 5.93 -5.54
N GLU A 136 -25.64 4.84 -5.36
CA GLU A 136 -25.10 4.03 -6.46
C GLU A 136 -26.13 3.05 -7.04
N ARG A 137 -27.30 2.89 -6.39
CA ARG A 137 -28.34 2.02 -6.92
C ARG A 137 -29.05 2.67 -8.10
N ASP A 138 -29.22 1.89 -9.16
CA ASP A 138 -29.88 2.33 -10.39
C ASP A 138 -31.37 2.66 -10.16
N ASP A 139 -31.99 2.01 -9.18
CA ASP A 139 -33.41 2.12 -8.83
C ASP A 139 -33.76 3.34 -7.95
N THR A 140 -32.78 4.13 -7.49
CA THR A 140 -33.04 5.29 -6.62
C THR A 140 -33.70 6.45 -7.39
N PRO A 141 -34.92 6.89 -7.02
CA PRO A 141 -35.62 8.03 -7.62
C PRO A 141 -34.82 9.34 -7.56
N ALA A 142 -35.07 10.26 -8.50
CA ALA A 142 -34.28 11.49 -8.65
C ALA A 142 -34.38 12.44 -7.44
N ASP A 143 -35.58 12.60 -6.88
CA ASP A 143 -35.86 13.35 -5.66
C ASP A 143 -35.14 12.73 -4.45
N GLN A 144 -35.16 11.40 -4.35
CA GLN A 144 -34.42 10.69 -3.31
C GLN A 144 -32.90 10.86 -3.49
N ARG A 145 -32.37 10.81 -4.72
CA ARG A 145 -30.95 11.05 -5.00
C ARG A 145 -30.52 12.46 -4.58
N GLU A 146 -31.36 13.47 -4.81
CA GLU A 146 -31.08 14.84 -4.37
C GLU A 146 -31.04 14.93 -2.83
N ALA A 147 -32.02 14.34 -2.15
CA ALA A 147 -32.06 14.30 -0.68
C ALA A 147 -30.84 13.57 -0.08
N LEU A 148 -30.44 12.43 -0.65
CA LEU A 148 -29.25 11.68 -0.23
C LEU A 148 -27.96 12.50 -0.42
N ARG A 149 -27.82 13.22 -1.54
CA ARG A 149 -26.68 14.12 -1.79
C ARG A 149 -26.65 15.28 -0.81
N ALA A 150 -27.79 15.90 -0.53
CA ALA A 150 -27.90 16.97 0.46
C ALA A 150 -27.49 16.46 1.86
N ARG A 151 -27.88 15.23 2.22
CA ARG A 151 -27.47 14.62 3.49
C ARG A 151 -25.97 14.33 3.55
N LEU A 152 -25.37 13.81 2.47
CA LEU A 152 -23.91 13.63 2.40
C LEU A 152 -23.16 14.95 2.53
N TYR A 153 -23.64 16.01 1.87
CA TYR A 153 -23.06 17.36 2.00
C TYR A 153 -23.13 17.88 3.43
N ALA A 154 -24.23 17.62 4.15
CA ALA A 154 -24.33 17.95 5.58
C ALA A 154 -23.31 17.17 6.44
N LEU A 155 -23.07 15.88 6.14
CA LEU A 155 -22.04 15.09 6.83
C LEU A 155 -20.62 15.58 6.52
N ASP A 156 -20.36 16.16 5.35
CA ASP A 156 -19.05 16.73 5.01
C ASP A 156 -18.70 17.98 5.85
N ALA A 157 -19.71 18.67 6.39
CA ALA A 157 -19.52 19.74 7.39
C ALA A 157 -19.07 19.17 8.75
N GLN A 158 -19.39 17.91 9.04
CA GLN A 158 -19.06 17.17 10.26
C GLN A 158 -17.91 16.18 10.05
N ARG A 159 -16.97 16.53 9.16
CA ARG A 159 -15.90 15.63 8.73
C ARG A 159 -15.03 15.06 9.84
N GLU A 160 -14.86 15.76 10.96
CA GLU A 160 -14.10 15.26 12.12
C GLU A 160 -14.71 14.00 12.72
N ASP A 161 -16.04 13.85 12.65
CA ASP A 161 -16.74 12.71 13.25
C ASP A 161 -16.50 11.41 12.47
N TRP A 162 -16.38 11.50 11.14
CA TRP A 162 -16.24 10.31 10.28
C TRP A 162 -14.84 10.13 9.68
N LEU A 163 -14.07 11.19 9.42
CA LEU A 163 -12.65 11.09 9.08
C LEU A 163 -11.77 10.88 10.32
N GLY A 164 -12.29 11.17 11.52
CA GLY A 164 -11.48 11.31 12.72
C GLY A 164 -10.97 12.75 12.89
N ALA A 165 -10.82 13.16 14.15
CA ALA A 165 -10.53 14.54 14.53
C ALA A 165 -9.30 15.12 13.81
N ASP A 166 -8.17 14.39 13.82
CA ASP A 166 -6.90 14.90 13.27
C ASP A 166 -6.99 15.17 11.76
N LEU A 167 -7.50 14.22 10.97
CA LEU A 167 -7.62 14.40 9.52
C LEU A 167 -8.73 15.41 9.20
N GLY A 168 -9.84 15.38 9.94
CA GLY A 168 -10.93 16.33 9.82
C GLY A 168 -10.47 17.77 10.01
N GLU A 169 -9.69 18.04 11.05
CA GLU A 169 -9.10 19.36 11.32
C GLU A 169 -8.07 19.76 10.25
N LEU A 170 -7.10 18.88 9.94
CA LEU A 170 -6.07 19.13 8.93
C LEU A 170 -6.68 19.47 7.56
N SER A 171 -7.77 18.80 7.18
CA SER A 171 -8.45 19.01 5.90
C SER A 171 -9.12 20.39 5.76
N ARG A 172 -9.30 21.14 6.86
CA ARG A 172 -9.82 22.51 6.86
C ARG A 172 -8.72 23.57 6.81
N ARG A 173 -7.47 23.20 7.08
CA ARG A 173 -6.36 24.15 7.11
C ARG A 173 -6.01 24.63 5.71
N ARG A 174 -5.55 25.88 5.62
CA ARG A 174 -5.12 26.47 4.36
C ARG A 174 -3.92 25.70 3.80
N GLY A 175 -3.99 25.38 2.51
CA GLY A 175 -2.94 24.63 1.81
C GLY A 175 -3.06 23.11 1.92
N PHE A 176 -4.08 22.56 2.60
CA PHE A 176 -4.29 21.11 2.62
C PHE A 176 -4.38 20.52 1.21
N ALA A 177 -5.14 21.16 0.31
CA ALA A 177 -5.30 20.70 -1.08
C ALA A 177 -4.00 20.77 -1.92
N GLU A 178 -3.00 21.53 -1.48
CA GLU A 178 -1.67 21.56 -2.11
C GLU A 178 -0.81 20.35 -1.69
N VAL A 179 -1.08 19.81 -0.50
CA VAL A 179 -0.35 18.69 0.11
C VAL A 179 -1.05 17.36 -0.14
N ALA A 180 -2.38 17.34 -0.14
CA ALA A 180 -3.16 16.11 -0.12
C ALA A 180 -4.43 16.20 -0.97
N SER A 181 -4.73 15.09 -1.65
CA SER A 181 -6.01 14.84 -2.31
C SER A 181 -6.60 13.55 -1.75
N LEU A 182 -7.88 13.63 -1.35
CA LEU A 182 -8.66 12.54 -0.79
C LEU A 182 -9.76 12.17 -1.79
N GLU A 183 -9.76 10.93 -2.28
CA GLU A 183 -10.82 10.41 -3.14
C GLU A 183 -11.67 9.41 -2.36
N TYR A 184 -13.00 9.57 -2.44
CA TYR A 184 -13.95 8.75 -1.69
C TYR A 184 -14.70 7.81 -2.62
N ARG A 185 -14.95 6.58 -2.16
CA ARG A 185 -15.81 5.61 -2.84
C ARG A 185 -16.60 4.84 -1.80
N HIS A 186 -17.89 4.62 -2.06
CA HIS A 186 -18.81 3.97 -1.12
C HIS A 186 -18.76 4.61 0.29
N GLY A 187 -18.59 5.93 0.37
CA GLY A 187 -18.51 6.68 1.63
C GLY A 187 -17.20 6.58 2.41
N MET A 188 -16.23 5.78 1.95
CA MET A 188 -14.92 5.56 2.57
C MET A 188 -13.80 6.23 1.76
N LEU A 189 -12.63 6.45 2.37
CA LEU A 189 -11.44 6.93 1.67
C LEU A 189 -10.85 5.79 0.81
N ASP A 190 -10.92 5.93 -0.51
CA ASP A 190 -10.45 4.92 -1.49
C ASP A 190 -9.03 5.22 -1.98
N ALA A 191 -8.72 6.49 -2.23
CA ALA A 191 -7.37 6.91 -2.62
C ALA A 191 -6.87 8.11 -1.79
N LEU A 192 -5.60 8.04 -1.44
CA LEU A 192 -4.85 9.12 -0.80
C LEU A 192 -3.67 9.47 -1.68
N ARG A 193 -3.62 10.72 -2.15
CA ARG A 193 -2.46 11.25 -2.87
C ARG A 193 -1.83 12.35 -2.06
N LEU A 194 -0.56 12.21 -1.74
CA LEU A 194 0.24 13.20 -1.04
C LEU A 194 1.28 13.77 -1.98
N ARG A 195 1.52 15.08 -1.89
CA ARG A 195 2.52 15.81 -2.65
C ARG A 195 3.24 16.78 -1.73
N SER A 196 4.57 16.81 -1.78
CA SER A 196 5.31 17.88 -1.11
C SER A 196 5.08 19.19 -1.89
N PRO A 197 4.65 20.29 -1.25
CA PRO A 197 4.37 21.54 -1.95
C PRO A 197 5.66 22.22 -2.40
N GLN A 198 5.64 22.79 -3.61
CA GLN A 198 6.87 23.29 -4.26
C GLN A 198 7.33 24.68 -3.79
N VAL A 199 6.42 25.55 -3.32
CA VAL A 199 6.73 27.01 -3.24
C VAL A 199 6.28 27.69 -1.94
N TYR A 200 5.56 27.00 -1.04
CA TYR A 200 5.05 27.61 0.18
C TYR A 200 5.29 26.69 1.37
N ARG A 201 5.48 27.23 2.59
CA ARG A 201 5.41 26.42 3.82
C ARG A 201 3.92 26.22 4.13
N PRO A 202 3.30 25.08 3.74
CA PRO A 202 1.90 24.83 4.07
C PRO A 202 1.72 24.83 5.58
N GLN A 203 0.51 25.12 6.05
CA GLN A 203 0.14 24.92 7.46
C GLN A 203 -0.02 23.43 7.82
N CYS A 204 0.09 22.54 6.83
CA CYS A 204 0.00 21.09 6.94
C CYS A 204 1.32 20.46 6.54
N SER A 205 1.94 19.69 7.42
CA SER A 205 3.07 18.84 7.04
C SER A 205 2.56 17.56 6.37
N LEU A 206 3.31 17.05 5.38
CA LEU A 206 3.01 15.78 4.74
C LEU A 206 2.97 14.63 5.76
N ASP A 207 3.89 14.61 6.73
CA ASP A 207 3.94 13.62 7.82
C ASP A 207 2.66 13.62 8.67
N ALA A 208 2.16 14.81 9.05
CA ALA A 208 0.94 14.91 9.85
C ALA A 208 -0.28 14.44 9.06
N VAL A 209 -0.39 14.82 7.77
CA VAL A 209 -1.51 14.39 6.94
C VAL A 209 -1.47 12.89 6.68
N LEU A 210 -0.31 12.31 6.37
CA LEU A 210 -0.15 10.87 6.17
C LEU A 210 -0.52 10.09 7.43
N THR A 211 0.00 10.52 8.58
CA THR A 211 -0.29 9.88 9.87
C THR A 211 -1.77 9.94 10.20
N ALA A 212 -2.39 11.12 10.09
CA ALA A 212 -3.81 11.30 10.36
C ALA A 212 -4.69 10.50 9.38
N ALA A 213 -4.32 10.46 8.09
CA ALA A 213 -5.07 9.72 7.08
C ALA A 213 -4.97 8.21 7.27
N LEU A 214 -3.80 7.68 7.60
CA LEU A 214 -3.65 6.26 7.89
C LEU A 214 -4.32 5.87 9.23
N ALA A 215 -4.38 6.78 10.21
CA ALA A 215 -5.12 6.57 11.46
C ALA A 215 -6.65 6.71 11.29
N SER A 216 -7.11 7.38 10.22
CA SER A 216 -8.52 7.60 9.95
C SER A 216 -9.30 6.27 9.83
N PRO A 217 -10.47 6.14 10.47
CA PRO A 217 -11.33 4.99 10.24
C PRO A 217 -11.82 4.90 8.79
N ALA A 218 -11.96 6.03 8.10
CA ALA A 218 -12.40 6.08 6.71
C ALA A 218 -11.37 5.43 5.76
N SER A 219 -10.09 5.33 6.16
CA SER A 219 -9.03 4.71 5.36
C SER A 219 -8.87 3.22 5.60
N ARG A 220 -9.79 2.57 6.35
CA ARG A 220 -9.73 1.13 6.62
C ARG A 220 -9.66 0.28 5.34
N PHE A 221 -10.28 0.77 4.27
CA PHE A 221 -10.31 0.14 2.95
C PHE A 221 -9.56 0.95 1.88
N LEU A 222 -8.55 1.73 2.28
CA LEU A 222 -7.71 2.49 1.35
C LEU A 222 -7.11 1.55 0.30
N ARG A 223 -7.42 1.81 -0.97
CA ARG A 223 -7.04 0.99 -2.12
C ARG A 223 -5.80 1.54 -2.83
N THR A 224 -5.66 2.86 -2.87
CA THR A 224 -4.56 3.54 -3.58
C THR A 224 -3.85 4.53 -2.67
N LEU A 225 -2.52 4.44 -2.63
CA LEU A 225 -1.66 5.40 -1.95
C LEU A 225 -0.62 5.93 -2.92
N THR A 226 -0.60 7.24 -3.14
CA THR A 226 0.44 7.93 -3.92
C THR A 226 1.21 8.86 -3.00
N LEU A 227 2.53 8.69 -2.94
CA LEU A 227 3.47 9.53 -2.20
C LEU A 227 4.37 10.27 -3.18
N GLY A 228 4.02 11.51 -3.51
CA GLY A 228 4.83 12.40 -4.33
C GLY A 228 5.68 13.34 -3.48
N LEU A 229 6.99 13.33 -3.68
CA LEU A 229 7.91 14.19 -2.97
C LEU A 229 8.58 15.15 -3.96
N ALA A 230 8.58 16.43 -3.60
CA ALA A 230 9.08 17.47 -4.46
C ALA A 230 10.59 17.40 -4.58
N ALA A 231 11.07 17.64 -5.80
CA ALA A 231 12.47 17.82 -6.11
C ALA A 231 13.00 19.06 -5.36
N GLY A 232 13.74 18.85 -4.27
CA GLY A 232 14.26 19.93 -3.42
C GLY A 232 13.75 19.92 -1.97
N GLY A 233 12.94 18.93 -1.58
CA GLY A 233 12.66 18.65 -0.17
C GLY A 233 13.97 18.51 0.59
N ARG A 234 14.16 19.32 1.63
CA ARG A 234 15.35 19.24 2.50
C ARG A 234 15.15 18.06 3.45
N GLY A 235 15.84 16.95 3.23
CA GLY A 235 16.02 15.90 4.24
C GLY A 235 15.31 14.57 3.96
N ASN A 236 14.95 13.88 5.05
CA ASN A 236 14.51 12.50 5.14
C ASN A 236 12.96 12.34 5.04
N GLU A 237 12.26 13.23 4.34
CA GLU A 237 10.79 13.23 4.25
C GLU A 237 10.23 11.89 3.76
N LEU A 238 10.88 11.26 2.77
CA LEU A 238 10.47 9.95 2.27
C LEU A 238 10.68 8.85 3.30
N GLU A 239 11.81 8.88 3.98
CA GLU A 239 12.15 7.90 5.01
C GLU A 239 11.15 7.97 6.15
N LEU A 240 10.82 9.19 6.59
CA LEU A 240 9.78 9.44 7.58
C LEU A 240 8.42 8.98 7.08
N ALA A 241 8.02 9.35 5.86
CA ALA A 241 6.72 8.95 5.31
C ALA A 241 6.57 7.42 5.22
N ALA A 242 7.59 6.73 4.73
CA ALA A 242 7.57 5.28 4.67
C ALA A 242 7.66 4.65 6.08
N GLN A 243 8.38 5.25 7.01
CA GLN A 243 8.36 4.83 8.41
C GLN A 243 6.94 4.95 8.99
N ARG A 244 6.20 6.03 8.71
CA ARG A 244 4.79 6.18 9.12
C ARG A 244 3.89 5.14 8.48
N VAL A 245 4.09 4.85 7.20
CA VAL A 245 3.38 3.78 6.50
C VAL A 245 3.53 2.47 7.29
N VAL A 246 4.77 2.11 7.63
CA VAL A 246 5.04 0.88 8.37
C VAL A 246 4.49 0.91 9.81
N GLU A 247 4.65 2.03 10.52
CA GLU A 247 4.15 2.21 11.88
C GLU A 247 2.61 2.15 11.96
N SER A 248 1.91 2.48 10.87
CA SER A 248 0.44 2.48 10.83
C SER A 248 -0.19 1.07 10.76
N GLY A 249 0.63 0.01 10.68
CA GLY A 249 0.17 -1.37 10.58
C GLY A 249 -0.31 -1.79 9.19
N LEU A 250 -0.66 -3.06 9.03
CA LEU A 250 -0.99 -3.64 7.73
C LEU A 250 -2.19 -2.96 7.04
N ARG A 251 -2.13 -2.84 5.71
CA ARG A 251 -3.25 -2.45 4.83
C ARG A 251 -3.56 -3.54 3.81
N PRO A 252 -4.33 -4.58 4.19
CA PRO A 252 -4.74 -5.62 3.26
C PRO A 252 -5.62 -5.12 2.11
N ALA A 253 -6.27 -3.96 2.25
CA ALA A 253 -7.06 -3.33 1.20
C ALA A 253 -6.23 -2.63 0.11
N LEU A 254 -4.97 -2.28 0.39
CA LEU A 254 -4.15 -1.55 -0.56
C LEU A 254 -3.82 -2.42 -1.77
N ARG A 255 -4.13 -1.92 -2.98
CA ARG A 255 -3.89 -2.57 -4.27
C ARG A 255 -2.87 -1.83 -5.11
N SER A 256 -2.76 -0.51 -4.93
CA SER A 256 -1.82 0.33 -5.69
C SER A 256 -1.01 1.23 -4.76
N LEU A 257 0.31 1.22 -4.96
CA LEU A 257 1.26 2.09 -4.27
C LEU A 257 2.14 2.79 -5.31
N GLU A 258 2.12 4.13 -5.30
CA GLU A 258 2.99 4.96 -6.11
C GLU A 258 3.91 5.76 -5.19
N ILE A 259 5.21 5.70 -5.41
CA ILE A 259 6.21 6.49 -4.70
C ILE A 259 7.02 7.26 -5.74
N ASP A 260 6.87 8.57 -5.73
CA ASP A 260 7.60 9.50 -6.60
C ASP A 260 8.58 10.32 -5.76
N CYS A 261 9.86 10.00 -5.92
CA CYS A 261 11.01 10.54 -5.20
C CYS A 261 12.06 11.08 -6.18
N LEU A 262 11.66 12.06 -6.99
CA LEU A 262 12.59 12.79 -7.86
C LEU A 262 13.39 13.83 -7.04
N SER A 263 14.21 13.40 -6.08
CA SER A 263 15.09 14.33 -5.37
C SER A 263 16.34 14.66 -6.21
N HIS A 264 16.72 15.93 -6.26
CA HIS A 264 17.99 16.36 -6.82
C HIS A 264 19.08 16.23 -5.75
N GLY A 265 19.92 15.18 -5.82
CA GLY A 265 21.17 15.10 -5.05
C GLY A 265 21.08 14.64 -3.59
N SER A 266 19.98 14.02 -3.16
CA SER A 266 19.86 13.40 -1.81
C SER A 266 20.21 11.90 -1.86
N PRO A 267 20.76 11.31 -0.77
CA PRO A 267 21.18 9.91 -0.68
C PRO A 267 20.12 8.89 -1.08
N ASP A 268 20.63 7.72 -1.48
CA ASP A 268 19.87 6.55 -1.90
C ASP A 268 18.70 6.23 -0.95
N PHE A 269 17.49 6.02 -1.50
CA PHE A 269 16.44 5.39 -0.71
C PHE A 269 16.87 3.97 -0.34
N GLU A 270 17.15 3.74 0.94
CA GLU A 270 17.70 2.48 1.39
C GLU A 270 16.70 1.32 1.32
N LEU A 271 17.23 0.17 0.92
CA LEU A 271 16.56 -1.13 0.73
C LEU A 271 15.59 -1.56 1.84
N PRO A 272 15.91 -1.41 3.15
CA PRO A 272 15.07 -1.96 4.21
C PRO A 272 13.65 -1.36 4.20
N LEU A 273 13.50 -0.17 3.64
CA LEU A 273 12.26 0.57 3.72
C LEU A 273 11.24 0.12 2.66
N LEU A 274 11.70 -0.20 1.44
CA LEU A 274 10.82 -0.72 0.39
C LEU A 274 10.27 -2.11 0.74
N GLU A 275 11.10 -3.00 1.31
CA GLU A 275 10.64 -4.30 1.80
C GLU A 275 9.56 -4.14 2.88
N ARG A 276 9.73 -3.17 3.78
CA ARG A 276 8.72 -2.88 4.80
C ARG A 276 7.44 -2.28 4.19
N CYS A 277 7.54 -1.47 3.14
CA CYS A 277 6.37 -1.00 2.38
C CYS A 277 5.64 -2.14 1.66
N LEU A 278 6.37 -3.13 1.12
CA LEU A 278 5.76 -4.34 0.55
C LEU A 278 5.06 -5.18 1.63
N ALA A 279 5.69 -5.36 2.80
CA ALA A 279 5.09 -6.07 3.93
C ALA A 279 3.84 -5.36 4.48
N PHE A 280 3.81 -4.03 4.43
CA PHE A 280 2.66 -3.21 4.81
C PHE A 280 1.42 -3.50 3.97
N ALA A 281 1.58 -3.81 2.68
CA ALA A 281 0.48 -4.05 1.75
C ALA A 281 0.52 -5.47 1.18
N PRO A 282 0.15 -6.52 1.95
CA PRO A 282 0.34 -7.92 1.55
C PRO A 282 -0.47 -8.36 0.33
N ARG A 283 -1.37 -7.51 -0.15
CA ARG A 283 -2.22 -7.72 -1.33
C ARG A 283 -1.99 -6.65 -2.40
N LEU A 284 -0.81 -6.02 -2.40
CA LEU A 284 -0.42 -5.06 -3.43
C LEU A 284 -0.37 -5.73 -4.80
N GLU A 285 -1.02 -5.11 -5.79
CA GLU A 285 -1.09 -5.60 -7.17
C GLU A 285 -0.29 -4.69 -8.12
N HIS A 286 -0.20 -3.39 -7.80
CA HIS A 286 0.48 -2.38 -8.60
C HIS A 286 1.48 -1.60 -7.75
N LEU A 287 2.71 -1.49 -8.25
CA LEU A 287 3.77 -0.69 -7.64
C LEU A 287 4.44 0.20 -8.69
N ASP A 288 4.36 1.51 -8.51
CA ASP A 288 5.06 2.50 -9.33
C ASP A 288 6.10 3.23 -8.47
N LEU A 289 7.38 3.08 -8.84
CA LEU A 289 8.50 3.69 -8.16
C LEU A 289 9.20 4.65 -9.13
N ARG A 290 9.24 5.94 -8.81
CA ARG A 290 9.95 6.97 -9.59
C ARG A 290 11.04 7.65 -8.77
N GLY A 291 12.28 7.67 -9.24
CA GLY A 291 13.42 8.18 -8.47
C GLY A 291 14.55 7.16 -8.31
N THR A 292 15.33 7.30 -7.24
CA THR A 292 16.47 6.43 -6.92
C THR A 292 16.09 5.42 -5.84
N PHE A 293 15.97 4.14 -6.23
CA PHE A 293 15.66 3.06 -5.31
C PHE A 293 16.62 1.90 -5.50
N ARG A 294 16.87 1.19 -4.41
CA ARG A 294 17.51 -0.11 -4.46
C ARG A 294 16.46 -1.16 -4.12
N LEU A 295 16.40 -2.22 -4.92
CA LEU A 295 15.63 -3.44 -4.64
C LEU A 295 16.57 -4.54 -4.15
N SER A 296 16.16 -5.24 -3.10
CA SER A 296 16.99 -6.27 -2.47
C SER A 296 16.84 -7.60 -3.20
N ARG A 297 17.79 -8.51 -2.98
CA ARG A 297 17.66 -9.90 -3.42
C ARG A 297 16.59 -10.68 -2.65
N SER A 298 16.03 -10.12 -1.59
CA SER A 298 14.98 -10.72 -0.76
C SER A 298 13.61 -10.10 -1.00
N SER A 299 13.51 -9.11 -1.90
CA SER A 299 12.26 -8.44 -2.21
C SER A 299 11.30 -9.45 -2.85
N ALA A 300 10.28 -9.83 -2.08
CA ALA A 300 9.28 -10.79 -2.49
C ALA A 300 7.89 -10.18 -2.35
N HIS A 301 7.03 -10.40 -3.34
CA HIS A 301 5.62 -10.04 -3.22
C HIS A 301 4.73 -11.02 -4.00
N PRO A 302 3.87 -11.81 -3.32
CA PRO A 302 3.17 -12.93 -3.94
C PRO A 302 2.05 -12.50 -4.90
N ARG A 303 1.54 -11.28 -4.78
CA ARG A 303 0.39 -10.78 -5.55
C ARG A 303 0.71 -9.62 -6.48
N LEU A 304 1.96 -9.16 -6.55
CA LEU A 304 2.31 -8.02 -7.39
C LEU A 304 2.20 -8.42 -8.85
N ARG A 305 1.40 -7.70 -9.64
CA ARG A 305 1.10 -7.99 -11.05
C ARG A 305 1.73 -6.98 -12.00
N ASP A 306 1.82 -5.73 -11.59
CA ASP A 306 2.40 -4.62 -12.35
C ASP A 306 3.48 -3.93 -11.52
N LEU A 307 4.69 -3.87 -12.07
CA LEU A 307 5.82 -3.14 -11.50
C LEU A 307 6.33 -2.11 -12.51
N ASN A 308 6.24 -0.84 -12.15
CA ASN A 308 6.82 0.26 -12.90
C ASN A 308 8.00 0.86 -12.13
N LEU A 309 9.17 0.84 -12.75
CA LEU A 309 10.42 1.38 -12.22
C LEU A 309 10.88 2.50 -13.14
N ASN A 310 10.79 3.73 -12.67
CA ASN A 310 11.25 4.91 -13.38
C ASN A 310 12.45 5.53 -12.66
N PHE A 311 13.63 5.15 -13.10
CA PHE A 311 14.87 5.59 -12.52
C PHE A 311 15.27 6.96 -13.08
N GLY A 312 15.46 7.90 -12.17
CA GLY A 312 16.02 9.22 -12.45
C GLY A 312 17.42 9.36 -11.84
N GLY A 313 18.31 10.09 -12.51
CA GLY A 313 19.61 10.50 -11.97
C GLY A 313 20.84 9.93 -12.70
N ASP A 314 22.00 10.28 -12.16
CA ASP A 314 23.31 10.18 -12.81
C ASP A 314 24.13 8.97 -12.31
N GLY A 315 23.54 8.00 -11.60
CA GLY A 315 24.31 6.83 -11.12
C GLY A 315 24.33 5.69 -12.14
N ALA A 316 25.37 4.86 -12.15
CA ALA A 316 25.34 3.51 -12.74
C ALA A 316 25.26 2.41 -11.64
N SER A 317 25.48 2.80 -10.36
CA SER A 317 25.51 1.88 -9.22
C SER A 317 24.13 1.47 -8.69
N TRP A 318 23.04 2.01 -9.24
CA TRP A 318 21.70 1.81 -8.70
C TRP A 318 20.91 0.71 -9.36
N ILE A 319 21.38 0.12 -10.47
CA ILE A 319 20.63 -1.00 -11.06
C ILE A 319 20.57 -2.10 -10.02
N PRO A 320 19.37 -2.36 -9.49
CA PRO A 320 19.26 -3.37 -8.48
C PRO A 320 19.74 -4.67 -9.11
N ARG A 321 20.56 -5.40 -8.37
CA ARG A 321 20.83 -6.81 -8.66
C ARG A 321 19.53 -7.56 -8.40
N MET A 322 18.55 -7.43 -9.30
CA MET A 322 17.21 -8.01 -9.21
C MET A 322 17.20 -9.52 -9.41
N GLY A 323 18.35 -10.15 -9.62
CA GLY A 323 18.49 -11.62 -9.66
C GLY A 323 18.04 -12.35 -8.38
N GLY A 324 17.33 -11.69 -7.46
CA GLY A 324 16.62 -12.28 -6.33
C GLY A 324 15.17 -11.80 -6.14
N LEU A 325 14.60 -11.00 -7.05
CA LEU A 325 13.19 -10.63 -6.92
C LEU A 325 12.31 -11.87 -6.96
N ASN A 326 11.46 -12.08 -5.95
CA ASN A 326 10.51 -13.18 -5.95
C ASN A 326 9.08 -12.65 -6.11
N MET A 327 8.65 -12.48 -7.36
CA MET A 327 7.34 -11.92 -7.70
C MET A 327 6.60 -12.87 -8.64
N PRO A 328 6.09 -14.01 -8.12
CA PRO A 328 5.57 -15.09 -8.96
C PRO A 328 4.32 -14.70 -9.75
N ALA A 329 3.58 -13.68 -9.32
CA ALA A 329 2.40 -13.16 -10.00
C ALA A 329 2.68 -11.99 -10.95
N LEU A 330 3.95 -11.56 -11.11
CA LEU A 330 4.29 -10.39 -11.90
C LEU A 330 4.07 -10.67 -13.39
N THR A 331 3.09 -9.99 -13.97
CA THR A 331 2.72 -10.13 -15.39
C THR A 331 3.32 -9.03 -16.26
N THR A 332 3.54 -7.85 -15.67
CA THR A 332 4.01 -6.67 -16.38
C THR A 332 5.17 -6.01 -15.62
N LEU A 333 6.27 -5.78 -16.32
CA LEU A 333 7.44 -5.05 -15.82
C LEU A 333 7.75 -3.89 -16.75
N ARG A 334 7.78 -2.68 -16.21
CA ARG A 334 8.18 -1.45 -16.93
C ARG A 334 9.42 -0.88 -16.28
N VAL A 335 10.42 -0.63 -17.10
CA VAL A 335 11.72 -0.12 -16.68
C VAL A 335 12.02 1.07 -17.54
N ARG A 336 11.87 2.26 -16.96
CA ARG A 336 12.28 3.51 -17.57
C ARG A 336 13.55 3.99 -16.92
N TRP A 337 14.53 4.27 -17.74
CA TRP A 337 15.76 4.92 -17.37
C TRP A 337 15.91 6.16 -18.24
N ALA A 338 15.77 7.32 -17.60
CA ALA A 338 16.07 8.59 -18.22
C ALA A 338 17.44 9.09 -17.72
N PRO A 339 18.57 8.61 -18.28
CA PRO A 339 19.87 9.09 -17.86
C PRO A 339 19.94 10.60 -18.09
N ARG A 340 20.33 11.33 -17.04
CA ARG A 340 20.74 12.72 -17.16
C ARG A 340 22.27 12.73 -17.21
N GLY A 341 22.84 13.59 -18.07
CA GLY A 341 24.29 13.74 -18.19
C GLY A 341 25.01 12.64 -19.00
N ARG A 342 26.24 12.31 -18.56
CA ARG A 342 27.20 11.44 -19.31
C ARG A 342 27.13 9.95 -18.94
N TYR A 343 26.18 9.57 -18.10
CA TYR A 343 26.08 8.17 -17.67
C TYR A 343 25.32 7.36 -18.69
N HIS A 344 26.00 6.33 -19.20
CA HIS A 344 25.44 5.38 -20.15
C HIS A 344 25.01 4.14 -19.39
N SER A 345 23.74 3.81 -19.55
CA SER A 345 23.20 2.50 -19.23
C SER A 345 23.95 1.40 -19.96
N ARG A 346 24.15 0.25 -19.32
CA ARG A 346 24.70 -0.94 -19.98
C ARG A 346 23.68 -2.06 -19.95
N ALA A 347 23.48 -2.73 -21.09
CA ALA A 347 22.55 -3.86 -21.15
C ALA A 347 22.92 -4.99 -20.17
N SER A 348 24.23 -5.21 -19.97
CA SER A 348 24.77 -6.25 -19.09
C SER A 348 24.32 -6.12 -17.63
N GLU A 349 23.84 -4.95 -17.21
CA GLU A 349 23.30 -4.74 -15.87
C GLU A 349 21.91 -5.37 -15.71
N LEU A 350 21.19 -5.59 -16.82
CA LEU A 350 19.92 -6.33 -16.89
C LEU A 350 20.10 -7.83 -17.11
N HIS A 351 21.33 -8.30 -17.37
CA HIS A 351 21.62 -9.72 -17.63
C HIS A 351 20.96 -10.65 -16.61
N SER A 352 21.20 -10.35 -15.33
CA SER A 352 20.68 -11.15 -14.22
C SER A 352 19.16 -11.19 -14.16
N TRP A 353 18.46 -10.21 -14.75
CA TRP A 353 16.99 -10.17 -14.79
C TRP A 353 16.49 -11.10 -15.89
N PHE A 354 17.13 -11.03 -17.05
CA PHE A 354 16.75 -11.85 -18.21
C PHE A 354 17.03 -13.34 -17.99
N GLN A 355 18.00 -13.67 -17.12
CA GLN A 355 18.30 -15.04 -16.72
C GLN A 355 17.47 -15.55 -15.52
N SER A 356 16.67 -14.69 -14.88
CA SER A 356 15.99 -15.08 -13.64
C SER A 356 14.74 -15.92 -13.89
N ALA A 357 14.68 -17.10 -13.26
CA ALA A 357 13.47 -17.93 -13.20
C ALA A 357 12.39 -17.40 -12.24
N SER A 358 12.67 -16.29 -11.55
CA SER A 358 11.83 -15.79 -10.45
C SER A 358 10.63 -14.95 -10.89
N LEU A 359 10.44 -14.77 -12.20
CA LEU A 359 9.33 -14.05 -12.83
C LEU A 359 8.53 -14.97 -13.78
N PRO A 360 8.02 -16.12 -13.31
CA PRO A 360 7.43 -17.15 -14.17
C PRO A 360 6.14 -16.70 -14.88
N ALA A 361 5.44 -15.67 -14.36
CA ALA A 361 4.22 -15.15 -14.96
C ALA A 361 4.45 -13.93 -15.87
N LEU A 362 5.69 -13.48 -16.07
CA LEU A 362 5.97 -12.26 -16.82
C LEU A 362 5.68 -12.46 -18.30
N VAL A 363 4.73 -11.68 -18.82
CA VAL A 363 4.29 -11.73 -20.22
C VAL A 363 4.49 -10.40 -20.95
N GLU A 364 4.60 -9.29 -20.23
CA GLU A 364 4.85 -7.95 -20.78
C GLU A 364 6.11 -7.32 -20.18
N LEU A 365 7.05 -6.91 -21.04
CA LEU A 365 8.27 -6.22 -20.65
C LEU A 365 8.45 -4.92 -21.44
N HIS A 366 8.54 -3.80 -20.74
CA HIS A 366 8.79 -2.49 -21.34
C HIS A 366 10.13 -1.93 -20.87
N LEU A 367 11.05 -1.74 -21.81
CA LEU A 367 12.39 -1.22 -21.59
C LEU A 367 12.54 0.14 -22.27
N GLU A 368 12.65 1.20 -21.47
CA GLU A 368 13.01 2.54 -21.96
C GLU A 368 14.41 2.91 -21.45
N LEU A 369 15.46 2.44 -22.13
CA LEU A 369 16.84 2.42 -21.61
C LEU A 369 17.80 3.41 -22.27
N GLY A 370 17.29 4.39 -23.00
CA GLY A 370 18.16 5.30 -23.75
C GLY A 370 18.96 4.57 -24.84
N ASP A 371 20.27 4.83 -24.93
CA ASP A 371 21.13 4.27 -25.97
C ASP A 371 21.41 2.76 -25.79
N ALA A 372 21.23 2.22 -24.58
CA ALA A 372 21.39 0.80 -24.30
C ALA A 372 20.24 -0.08 -24.83
N GLY A 373 19.14 0.51 -25.30
CA GLY A 373 17.95 -0.23 -25.72
C GLY A 373 18.24 -1.29 -26.79
N SER A 374 19.20 -1.04 -27.70
CA SER A 374 19.53 -2.00 -28.76
C SER A 374 20.33 -3.21 -28.24
N GLU A 375 21.24 -2.97 -27.31
CA GLU A 375 22.05 -4.02 -26.68
C GLU A 375 21.18 -4.86 -25.73
N ALA A 376 20.30 -4.21 -24.96
CA ALA A 376 19.37 -4.87 -24.06
C ALA A 376 18.37 -5.75 -24.82
N LEU A 377 17.86 -5.31 -25.97
CA LEU A 377 16.98 -6.14 -26.81
C LEU A 377 17.72 -7.37 -27.36
N ARG A 378 18.98 -7.21 -27.79
CA ARG A 378 19.81 -8.34 -28.24
C ARG A 378 19.99 -9.35 -27.12
N GLU A 379 20.38 -8.87 -25.95
CA GLU A 379 20.62 -9.73 -24.80
C GLU A 379 19.34 -10.43 -24.34
N LEU A 380 18.23 -9.69 -24.26
CA LEU A 380 16.91 -10.23 -23.95
C LEU A 380 16.54 -11.36 -24.92
N SER A 381 16.69 -11.15 -26.23
CA SER A 381 16.29 -12.14 -27.25
C SER A 381 17.04 -13.48 -27.15
N HIS A 382 18.16 -13.51 -26.44
CA HIS A 382 18.96 -14.72 -26.19
C HIS A 382 18.74 -15.31 -24.80
N ALA A 383 17.92 -14.67 -23.97
CA ALA A 383 17.72 -15.06 -22.58
C ALA A 383 16.48 -15.97 -22.41
N PRO A 384 16.47 -16.85 -21.39
CA PRO A 384 15.33 -17.73 -21.12
C PRO A 384 14.01 -16.98 -20.93
N LEU A 385 14.04 -15.82 -20.28
CA LEU A 385 12.85 -14.99 -20.03
C LEU A 385 12.11 -14.62 -21.32
N PHE A 386 12.82 -14.48 -22.45
CA PHE A 386 12.21 -14.00 -23.68
C PHE A 386 11.23 -15.01 -24.31
N ALA A 387 11.43 -16.30 -24.07
CA ALA A 387 10.56 -17.35 -24.59
C ALA A 387 9.12 -17.29 -24.04
N GLN A 388 8.91 -16.70 -22.85
CA GLN A 388 7.58 -16.54 -22.24
C GLN A 388 6.94 -15.17 -22.50
N LEU A 389 7.69 -14.19 -23.01
CA LEU A 389 7.15 -12.86 -23.26
C LEU A 389 6.22 -12.88 -24.48
N ARG A 390 5.11 -12.17 -24.39
CA ARG A 390 4.16 -11.94 -25.49
C ARG A 390 4.25 -10.53 -26.02
N ARG A 391 4.60 -9.57 -25.13
CA ARG A 391 4.71 -8.16 -25.49
C ARG A 391 6.02 -7.58 -24.99
N VAL A 392 6.78 -7.05 -25.93
CA VAL A 392 8.05 -6.39 -25.66
C VAL A 392 7.99 -4.98 -26.20
N SER A 393 8.37 -4.01 -25.38
CA SER A 393 8.55 -2.63 -25.82
C SER A 393 9.98 -2.22 -25.56
N ALA A 394 10.65 -1.67 -26.57
CA ALA A 394 11.98 -1.11 -26.44
C ALA A 394 11.97 0.32 -27.00
N SER A 395 12.45 1.29 -26.21
CA SER A 395 12.58 2.68 -26.68
C SER A 395 14.00 3.00 -27.14
N ARG A 396 14.09 4.02 -28.01
CA ARG A 396 15.31 4.53 -28.66
C ARG A 396 16.15 3.45 -29.32
N THR A 397 15.51 2.39 -29.80
CA THR A 397 16.16 1.34 -30.58
C THR A 397 16.74 1.94 -31.86
N ALA A 398 18.06 1.84 -32.01
CA ALA A 398 18.76 2.28 -33.21
C ALA A 398 18.58 1.25 -34.34
N ASN A 399 19.11 1.57 -35.53
CA ASN A 399 19.20 0.63 -36.65
C ASN A 399 19.74 -0.74 -36.24
N ARG A 400 20.62 -0.83 -35.23
CA ARG A 400 21.19 -2.10 -34.75
C ARG A 400 20.14 -3.09 -34.22
N ALA A 401 19.16 -2.63 -33.44
CA ALA A 401 18.08 -3.49 -32.96
C ALA A 401 17.13 -3.86 -34.10
N ALA A 402 16.89 -2.92 -35.01
CA ALA A 402 16.06 -3.15 -36.18
C ALA A 402 16.66 -4.21 -37.12
N THR A 403 17.98 -4.14 -37.36
CA THR A 403 18.72 -5.15 -38.13
C THR A 403 18.68 -6.51 -37.46
N LEU A 404 18.88 -6.60 -36.14
CA LEU A 404 18.74 -7.86 -35.41
C LEU A 404 17.37 -8.54 -35.64
N ILE A 405 16.28 -7.78 -35.60
CA ILE A 405 14.93 -8.33 -35.81
C ILE A 405 14.74 -8.82 -37.25
N LEU A 406 15.34 -8.14 -38.23
CA LEU A 406 15.28 -8.55 -39.64
C LEU A 406 16.18 -9.74 -39.96
N ASP A 407 17.30 -9.87 -39.25
CA ASP A 407 18.26 -10.95 -39.43
C ASP A 407 17.77 -12.26 -38.76
N GLU A 408 16.97 -12.15 -37.68
CA GLU A 408 16.47 -13.30 -36.89
C GLU A 408 14.95 -13.22 -36.61
N PRO A 409 14.08 -13.06 -37.63
CA PRO A 409 12.65 -12.81 -37.41
C PRO A 409 11.93 -13.96 -36.70
N GLU A 410 12.36 -15.20 -36.91
CA GLU A 410 11.82 -16.40 -36.26
C GLU A 410 11.96 -16.37 -34.75
N ARG A 411 13.02 -15.74 -34.23
CA ARG A 411 13.25 -15.58 -32.80
C ARG A 411 12.19 -14.69 -32.15
N PHE A 412 11.62 -13.74 -32.89
CA PHE A 412 10.59 -12.82 -32.41
C PHE A 412 9.17 -13.25 -32.80
N ALA A 413 9.02 -14.30 -33.61
CA ALA A 413 7.75 -14.67 -34.24
C ALA A 413 6.67 -15.11 -33.24
N HIS A 414 7.04 -15.51 -32.02
CA HIS A 414 6.09 -15.84 -30.94
C HIS A 414 5.50 -14.60 -30.25
N LEU A 415 6.11 -13.43 -30.42
CA LEU A 415 5.60 -12.20 -29.83
C LEU A 415 4.28 -11.82 -30.48
N GLU A 416 3.31 -11.42 -29.68
CA GLU A 416 2.12 -10.73 -30.19
C GLU A 416 2.45 -9.33 -30.66
N ARG A 417 3.32 -8.65 -29.90
CA ARG A 417 3.67 -7.24 -30.11
C ARG A 417 5.10 -6.94 -29.71
N LEU A 418 5.84 -6.36 -30.64
CA LEU A 418 7.14 -5.74 -30.46
C LEU A 418 7.01 -4.25 -30.77
N HIS A 419 6.97 -3.44 -29.72
CA HIS A 419 6.86 -1.98 -29.84
C HIS A 419 8.25 -1.35 -29.88
N LEU A 420 8.55 -0.66 -31.00
CA LEU A 420 9.79 0.09 -31.17
C LEU A 420 9.47 1.59 -31.13
N ARG A 421 9.86 2.28 -30.06
CA ARG A 421 9.53 3.70 -29.83
C ARG A 421 10.75 4.61 -29.95
N GLY A 422 10.60 5.81 -30.53
CA GLY A 422 11.59 6.90 -30.41
C GLY A 422 12.97 6.65 -31.02
N GLY A 423 13.11 5.65 -31.90
CA GLY A 423 14.34 5.33 -32.61
C GLY A 423 14.44 6.01 -33.97
N ARG A 424 15.65 6.45 -34.36
CA ARG A 424 15.95 6.86 -35.73
C ARG A 424 16.23 5.62 -36.58
N VAL A 425 15.17 4.91 -36.98
CA VAL A 425 15.28 3.77 -37.88
C VAL A 425 15.26 4.26 -39.33
N HIS A 426 16.23 3.84 -40.13
CA HIS A 426 16.30 4.19 -41.55
C HIS A 426 15.00 3.80 -42.28
N GLY A 427 14.53 4.63 -43.21
CA GLY A 427 13.21 4.47 -43.85
C GLY A 427 13.00 3.10 -44.50
N MET A 428 14.03 2.54 -45.14
CA MET A 428 13.98 1.20 -45.73
C MET A 428 13.81 0.11 -44.66
N ILE A 429 14.67 0.10 -43.64
CA ILE A 429 14.57 -0.85 -42.52
C ILE A 429 13.21 -0.76 -41.83
N ARG A 430 12.67 0.46 -41.66
CA ARG A 430 11.35 0.68 -41.08
C ARG A 430 10.23 0.08 -41.93
N ARG A 431 10.32 0.18 -43.25
CA ARG A 431 9.37 -0.45 -44.18
C ARG A 431 9.41 -1.97 -44.04
N ASP A 432 10.60 -2.54 -44.02
CA ASP A 432 10.78 -3.99 -43.98
C ASP A 432 10.32 -4.54 -42.62
N LEU A 433 10.60 -3.83 -41.52
CA LEU A 433 10.06 -4.18 -40.20
C LEU A 433 8.53 -4.11 -40.11
N ARG A 434 7.88 -3.17 -40.81
CA ARG A 434 6.40 -3.08 -40.84
C ARG A 434 5.76 -4.26 -41.56
N ALA A 435 6.50 -5.00 -42.37
CA ALA A 435 6.01 -6.22 -42.99
C ALA A 435 5.93 -7.39 -42.00
N LEU A 436 6.60 -7.30 -40.84
CA LEU A 436 6.52 -8.31 -39.79
C LEU A 436 5.23 -8.14 -38.97
N PRO A 437 4.41 -9.20 -38.80
CA PRO A 437 3.07 -9.08 -38.22
C PRO A 437 3.05 -8.69 -36.74
N PHE A 438 4.16 -8.92 -36.02
CA PHE A 438 4.30 -8.62 -34.61
C PHE A 438 4.92 -7.23 -34.33
N VAL A 439 5.43 -6.51 -35.33
CA VAL A 439 6.11 -5.22 -35.12
C VAL A 439 5.12 -4.07 -35.18
N VAL A 440 5.11 -3.23 -34.14
CA VAL A 440 4.31 -2.01 -34.08
C VAL A 440 5.23 -0.81 -33.89
N PHE A 441 5.14 0.15 -34.81
CA PHE A 441 5.77 1.46 -34.66
C PHE A 441 4.79 2.46 -34.09
N GLN A 442 5.22 3.21 -33.07
CA GLN A 442 4.52 4.39 -32.55
C GLN A 442 5.38 5.63 -32.74
#